data_AF-A0A6I3U5F0-F1
#
_entry.id   AF-A0A6I3U5F0-F1
#
_cell.length_a   1.000
_cell.length_b   1.000
_cell.length_c   1.000
_cell.angle_alpha   90.00
_cell.angle_beta   90.00
_cell.angle_gamma   90.00
#
_symmetry.space_group_name_H-M   'P 1'
#
loop_
_entity.id
_entity.type
_entity.pdbx_description
1 polymer ?
#
loop_
_entity_poly.entity_id
_entity_poly.type
_entity_poly.pdbx_seq_one_letter_code
_entity_poly.pdbx_strand_id
1 'polypeptide(L)' 'KTVYIEVFDRIDAPTLTGKIVYPVTDKFIVQWEEMKKVYPKAINLGGIF' A
#
# COMPACT_ATOMS: atom_id res chain seq x y z
N LYS A 1 1.39 -6.26 15.96
CA LYS A 1 0.63 -6.09 14.71
C LYS A 1 1.25 -4.95 13.93
N THR A 2 1.76 -5.19 12.72
CA THR A 2 2.46 -4.23 11.86
C THR A 2 1.49 -3.62 10.84
N VAL A 3 1.61 -2.32 10.62
CA VAL A 3 0.82 -1.60 9.63
C VAL A 3 1.78 -0.79 8.77
N TYR A 4 1.66 -0.93 7.46
CA TYR A 4 2.41 -0.15 6.48
C TYR A 4 1.42 0.68 5.67
N ILE A 5 1.70 1.97 5.52
CA ILE A 5 0.93 2.89 4.68
C ILE A 5 1.84 3.25 3.52
N GLU A 6 1.38 2.93 2.30
CA GLU A 6 2.12 3.29 1.10
C GLU A 6 1.98 4.77 0.78
N VAL A 7 3.03 5.30 0.17
CA VAL A 7 3.10 6.70 -0.25
C VAL A 7 2.01 7.06 -1.26
N PHE A 8 1.59 8.31 -1.22
CA PHE A 8 0.50 8.83 -2.04
C PHE A 8 0.88 9.11 -3.51
N ASP A 9 2.17 9.36 -3.77
CA ASP A 9 2.68 9.88 -5.04
C ASP A 9 2.76 8.81 -6.16
N ARG A 10 2.87 7.53 -5.81
CA ARG A 10 3.03 6.43 -6.77
C ARG A 10 1.80 5.53 -6.80
N ILE A 11 0.96 5.75 -7.80
CA ILE A 11 -0.35 5.08 -7.95
C ILE A 11 -0.24 3.79 -8.79
N ASP A 12 0.60 3.80 -9.81
CA ASP A 12 0.74 2.76 -10.83
C ASP A 12 1.94 1.83 -10.60
N ALA A 13 2.89 2.25 -9.78
CA ALA A 13 4.12 1.50 -9.52
C ALA A 13 4.37 1.29 -8.02
N PRO A 14 4.80 0.08 -7.61
CA PRO A 14 5.17 -0.20 -6.23
C PRO A 14 6.48 0.48 -5.81
N THR A 15 6.57 0.95 -4.57
CA THR A 15 7.85 1.39 -3.99
C THR A 15 8.73 0.20 -3.65
N LEU A 16 10.05 0.40 -3.58
CA LEU A 16 10.98 -0.65 -3.16
C LEU A 16 10.64 -1.13 -1.74
N THR A 17 10.40 -0.20 -0.82
CA THR A 17 10.00 -0.49 0.55
C THR A 17 8.69 -1.26 0.59
N GLY A 18 7.67 -0.78 -0.14
CA GLY A 18 6.36 -1.43 -0.28
C GLY A 18 6.49 -2.89 -0.71
N LYS A 19 7.31 -3.19 -1.72
CA LYS A 19 7.58 -4.59 -2.13
C LYS A 19 8.18 -5.44 -1.03
N ILE A 20 9.15 -4.91 -0.29
CA ILE A 20 9.87 -5.65 0.76
C ILE A 20 8.95 -5.93 1.95
N VAL A 21 8.14 -4.95 2.34
CA VAL A 21 7.29 -5.05 3.53
C VAL A 21 5.95 -5.72 3.25
N TYR A 22 5.48 -5.75 1.99
CA TYR A 22 4.20 -6.35 1.59
C TYR A 22 3.98 -7.80 2.08
N PRO A 23 4.95 -8.73 2.01
CA PRO A 23 4.74 -10.09 2.51
C PRO A 23 4.81 -10.23 4.04
N VAL A 24 5.34 -9.24 4.76
CA VAL A 24 5.61 -9.32 6.22
C VAL A 24 4.72 -8.41 7.07
N THR A 25 3.91 -7.57 6.43
CA THR A 25 3.03 -6.63 7.14
C THR A 25 1.66 -7.24 7.40
N ASP A 26 1.13 -7.11 8.62
CA ASP A 26 -0.21 -7.61 8.94
C ASP A 26 -1.32 -6.83 8.21
N LYS A 27 -1.15 -5.51 8.05
CA LYS A 27 -2.07 -4.64 7.29
C LYS A 27 -1.30 -3.71 6.37
N PHE A 28 -1.56 -3.82 5.07
CA PHE A 28 -1.02 -2.92 4.06
C PHE A 28 -2.10 -1.94 3.63
N ILE A 29 -1.86 -0.64 3.79
CA ILE A 29 -2.82 0.43 3.50
C ILE A 29 -2.35 1.18 2.26
N VAL A 30 -3.29 1.43 1.33
CA VAL A 30 -3.10 2.29 0.16
C VAL A 30 -4.12 3.42 0.20
N GLN A 31 -3.86 4.47 -0.58
CA GLN A 31 -4.68 5.69 -0.58
C GLN A 31 -5.50 5.83 -1.87
N TRP A 32 -5.24 4.99 -2.88
CA TRP A 32 -5.90 4.98 -4.18
C TRP A 32 -6.45 3.58 -4.48
N GLU A 33 -7.61 3.48 -5.12
CA GLU A 33 -8.18 2.18 -5.50
C GLU A 33 -7.32 1.48 -6.57
N GLU A 34 -6.71 2.25 -7.46
CA GLU A 34 -5.82 1.77 -8.52
C GLU A 34 -4.62 1.01 -7.97
N MET A 35 -4.13 1.39 -6.79
CA MET A 35 -3.03 0.70 -6.14
C MET A 35 -3.38 -0.73 -5.73
N LYS A 36 -4.66 -1.11 -5.66
CA LYS A 36 -5.05 -2.52 -5.45
C LYS A 36 -4.75 -3.39 -6.67
N LYS A 37 -4.53 -2.80 -7.86
CA LYS A 37 -3.98 -3.53 -9.02
C LYS A 37 -2.52 -3.90 -8.80
N VAL A 38 -1.76 -3.04 -8.11
CA VAL A 38 -0.35 -3.26 -7.76
C VAL A 38 -0.21 -4.14 -6.52
N TYR A 39 -1.05 -3.89 -5.52
CA TYR A 39 -1.07 -4.56 -4.22
C TYR A 39 -2.47 -5.15 -3.93
N PRO A 40 -2.81 -6.33 -4.48
CA PRO A 40 -4.15 -6.91 -4.38
C PRO A 40 -4.67 -7.18 -2.96
N LYS A 41 -3.78 -7.33 -1.97
CA LYS A 41 -4.09 -7.56 -0.56
C LYS A 41 -4.15 -6.27 0.26
N ALA A 42 -3.91 -5.12 -0.36
CA ALA A 42 -3.96 -3.84 0.31
C ALA A 42 -5.39 -3.41 0.64
N ILE A 43 -5.54 -2.72 1.77
CA ILE A 43 -6.77 -2.07 2.21
C ILE A 43 -6.69 -0.62 1.76
N ASN A 44 -7.63 -0.18 0.92
CA ASN A 44 -7.73 1.23 0.61
C ASN A 44 -8.50 1.96 1.72
N LEU A 45 -7.88 2.98 2.32
CA LEU A 45 -8.52 3.85 3.30
C LEU A 45 -8.71 5.29 2.79
N GLY A 46 -8.39 5.56 1.52
CA GLY A 46 -8.40 6.89 0.93
C GLY A 46 -7.22 7.74 1.39
N GLY A 47 -7.30 9.05 1.11
CA GLY A 47 -6.29 10.02 1.55
C GLY A 47 -6.28 10.13 3.07
N ILE A 48 -5.23 9.60 3.69
CA ILE A 48 -4.96 9.78 5.12
C ILE A 48 -3.98 10.96 5.21
N PHE A 49 -4.51 12.14 5.56
CA PHE A 49 -3.75 13.38 5.75
C PHE A 49 -3.53 13.66 7.24
#